data_AF-A0A9X5XDU7-F1
#
_entry.id   AF-A0A9X5XDU7-F1
#
_cell.length_a   1.000
_cell.length_b   1.000
_cell.length_c   1.000
_cell.angle_alpha   90.00
_cell.angle_beta   90.00
_cell.angle_gamma   90.00
#
_symmetry.space_group_name_H-M   'P 1'
#
loop_
_entity.id
_entity.type
_entity.pdbx_description
1 polymer ?
#
loop_
_entity_poly.entity_id
_entity_poly.type
_entity_poly.pdbx_seq_one_letter_code
_entity_poly.pdbx_strand_id
1 'polypeptide(L)'
;WERWGGEEYAGRSWFDVPFLWSESYFYRQLLEAVGYFTPGPWKGIDPFRPFKLAELSAPEADEELAALDPLAERPAEEREEALLHGSLWGNRADLGFRLAAADGESDIVAELVANDGESLRSLFAGGTLCLVADNSGRELIPDLLLIDHLLHHRRVGRALLHVKPYP
;
A
#
# COMPACT_ATOMS: atom_id res chain seq x y z
N TRP A 1 -21.66 -10.00 -3.45
CA TRP A 1 -21.49 -11.26 -4.19
C TRP A 1 -22.76 -11.71 -4.88
N GLU A 2 -23.91 -11.89 -4.20
CA GLU A 2 -25.18 -12.25 -4.86
C GLU A 2 -25.51 -11.35 -6.07
N ARG A 3 -25.59 -10.03 -5.86
CA ARG A 3 -25.82 -9.04 -6.93
C ARG A 3 -24.71 -8.93 -7.98
N TRP A 4 -23.54 -9.51 -7.72
CA TRP A 4 -22.32 -9.34 -8.52
C TRP A 4 -21.98 -10.63 -9.30
N GLY A 5 -22.99 -11.46 -9.62
CA GLY A 5 -22.82 -12.72 -10.34
C GLY A 5 -23.01 -13.98 -9.50
N GLY A 6 -23.59 -13.88 -8.30
CA GLY A 6 -23.84 -15.06 -7.45
C GLY A 6 -24.70 -16.11 -8.14
N GLU A 7 -25.76 -15.70 -8.84
CA GLU A 7 -26.64 -16.63 -9.59
C GLU A 7 -25.91 -17.31 -10.76
N GLU A 8 -24.97 -16.61 -11.39
CA GLU A 8 -24.23 -17.11 -12.57
C GLU A 8 -23.07 -18.04 -12.17
N TYR A 9 -22.41 -17.73 -11.06
CA TYR A 9 -21.17 -18.37 -10.65
C TYR A 9 -21.36 -19.45 -9.57
N ALA A 10 -22.49 -19.46 -8.87
CA ALA A 10 -22.77 -20.48 -7.86
C ALA A 10 -22.74 -21.90 -8.46
N GLY A 11 -22.06 -22.82 -7.77
CA GLY A 11 -21.90 -24.21 -8.19
C GLY A 11 -20.85 -24.44 -9.28
N ARG A 12 -20.22 -23.38 -9.82
CA ARG A 12 -19.08 -23.51 -10.74
C ARG A 12 -17.77 -23.77 -9.99
N SER A 13 -16.80 -24.30 -10.71
CA SER A 13 -15.41 -24.36 -10.25
C SER A 13 -14.84 -22.96 -10.06
N TRP A 14 -13.95 -22.80 -9.08
CA TRP A 14 -13.18 -21.56 -8.89
C TRP A 14 -12.33 -21.18 -10.12
N PHE A 15 -11.98 -22.15 -10.96
CA PHE A 15 -11.22 -21.95 -12.19
C PHE A 15 -12.09 -21.48 -13.38
N ASP A 16 -13.41 -21.58 -13.27
CA ASP A 16 -14.37 -21.30 -14.36
C ASP A 16 -15.16 -19.98 -14.14
N VAL A 17 -14.67 -19.13 -13.23
CA VAL A 17 -15.29 -17.86 -12.85
C VAL A 17 -14.26 -16.72 -12.88
N PRO A 18 -14.69 -15.45 -13.06
CA PRO A 18 -13.75 -14.34 -13.13
C PRO A 18 -12.87 -14.23 -11.89
N PHE A 19 -11.56 -14.07 -12.10
CA PHE A 19 -10.57 -14.03 -11.01
C PHE A 19 -10.89 -12.97 -9.96
N LEU A 20 -11.21 -11.74 -10.38
CA LEU A 20 -11.55 -10.66 -9.45
C LEU A 20 -12.75 -11.00 -8.55
N TRP A 21 -13.76 -11.66 -9.12
CA TRP A 21 -14.93 -12.08 -8.35
C TRP A 21 -14.57 -13.21 -7.37
N SER A 22 -13.82 -14.18 -7.86
CA SER A 22 -13.50 -15.40 -7.13
C SER A 22 -12.52 -15.13 -5.98
N GLU A 23 -11.46 -14.36 -6.21
CA GLU A 23 -10.53 -13.92 -5.17
C GLU A 23 -11.25 -13.13 -4.07
N SER A 24 -12.05 -12.13 -4.46
CA SER A 24 -12.81 -11.32 -3.50
C SER A 24 -13.82 -12.15 -2.71
N TYR A 25 -14.47 -13.13 -3.35
CA TYR A 25 -15.41 -14.03 -2.69
C TYR A 25 -14.71 -15.02 -1.76
N PHE A 26 -13.53 -15.50 -2.13
CA PHE A 26 -12.72 -16.39 -1.30
C PHE A 26 -12.41 -15.76 0.06
N TYR A 27 -11.90 -14.51 0.09
CA TYR A 27 -11.61 -13.84 1.36
C TYR A 27 -12.87 -13.62 2.21
N ARG A 28 -14.01 -13.29 1.59
CA ARG A 28 -15.30 -13.20 2.30
C ARG A 28 -15.69 -14.53 2.94
N GLN A 29 -15.53 -15.65 2.22
CA GLN A 29 -15.84 -16.98 2.72
C GLN A 29 -14.86 -17.42 3.82
N LEU A 30 -13.57 -17.07 3.69
CA LEU A 30 -12.56 -17.32 4.71
C LEU A 30 -12.89 -16.61 6.02
N LEU A 31 -13.26 -15.32 5.96
CA LEU A 31 -13.70 -14.57 7.13
C LEU A 31 -14.97 -15.17 7.77
N GLU A 32 -15.91 -15.69 6.97
CA GLU A 32 -17.06 -16.45 7.50
C GLU A 32 -16.60 -17.68 8.28
N ALA A 33 -15.70 -18.46 7.68
CA ALA A 33 -15.25 -19.74 8.22
C ALA A 33 -14.49 -19.60 9.53
N VAL A 34 -13.73 -18.52 9.72
CA VAL A 34 -13.05 -18.23 10.99
C VAL A 34 -13.96 -17.55 12.02
N GLY A 35 -15.24 -17.31 11.69
CA GLY A 35 -16.20 -16.70 12.61
C GLY A 35 -16.05 -15.19 12.77
N TYR A 36 -15.43 -14.50 11.82
CA TYR A 36 -15.17 -13.05 11.89
C TYR A 36 -16.45 -12.22 12.07
N PHE A 37 -17.54 -12.60 11.40
CA PHE A 37 -18.79 -11.83 11.41
C PHE A 37 -19.77 -12.25 12.53
N THR A 38 -19.63 -13.45 13.06
CA THR A 38 -20.63 -14.07 13.96
C THR A 38 -20.30 -13.80 15.43
N PRO A 39 -21.28 -13.49 16.30
CA PRO A 39 -21.04 -13.38 17.74
C PRO A 39 -20.33 -14.61 18.31
N GLY A 40 -19.19 -14.38 18.98
CA GLY A 40 -18.35 -15.43 19.52
C GLY A 40 -16.93 -14.92 19.81
N PRO A 41 -16.04 -15.79 20.31
CA PRO A 41 -14.66 -15.41 20.66
C PRO A 41 -13.83 -14.93 19.45
N TRP A 42 -14.23 -15.28 18.23
CA TRP A 42 -13.53 -14.96 17.00
C TRP A 42 -14.09 -13.74 16.25
N LYS A 43 -15.15 -13.11 16.77
CA LYS A 43 -15.77 -11.96 16.12
C LYS A 43 -14.77 -10.81 15.99
N GLY A 44 -14.57 -10.32 14.76
CA GLY A 44 -13.67 -9.20 14.46
C GLY A 44 -12.19 -9.51 14.59
N ILE A 45 -11.80 -10.78 14.82
CA ILE A 45 -10.40 -11.18 14.89
C ILE A 45 -9.83 -11.33 13.48
N ASP A 46 -8.91 -10.45 13.11
CA ASP A 46 -8.20 -10.51 11.82
C ASP A 46 -7.24 -11.73 11.80
N PRO A 47 -7.48 -12.74 10.93
CA PRO A 47 -6.62 -13.91 10.84
C PRO A 47 -5.23 -13.62 10.27
N PHE A 48 -5.07 -12.50 9.56
CA PHE A 48 -3.81 -12.08 8.95
C PHE A 48 -2.98 -11.16 9.86
N ARG A 49 -3.55 -10.66 10.96
CA ARG A 49 -2.88 -9.73 11.88
C ARG A 49 -1.51 -10.22 12.36
N PRO A 50 -1.28 -11.50 12.70
CA PRO A 50 0.04 -11.95 13.12
C PRO A 50 1.12 -11.73 12.05
N PHE A 51 0.81 -12.00 10.78
CA PHE A 51 1.73 -11.81 9.67
C PHE A 51 2.02 -10.32 9.42
N LYS A 52 0.96 -9.50 9.42
CA LYS A 52 1.07 -8.03 9.28
C LYS A 52 1.94 -7.40 10.38
N LEU A 53 1.84 -7.90 11.62
CA LEU A 53 2.67 -7.42 12.73
C LEU A 53 4.11 -7.92 12.67
N ALA A 54 4.31 -9.14 12.18
CA ALA A 54 5.64 -9.69 12.00
C ALA A 54 6.45 -8.87 10.98
N GLU A 55 5.81 -8.39 9.91
CA GLU A 55 6.45 -7.48 8.94
C GLU A 55 6.94 -6.19 9.59
N LEU A 56 6.15 -5.59 10.48
CA LEU A 56 6.53 -4.36 11.19
C LEU A 56 7.66 -4.57 12.22
N SER A 57 7.88 -5.82 12.63
CA SER A 57 8.95 -6.18 13.58
C SER A 57 10.16 -6.79 12.87
N ALA A 58 10.16 -6.81 11.54
CA ALA A 58 11.24 -7.36 10.74
C ALA A 58 12.42 -6.36 10.71
N PRO A 59 13.68 -6.83 10.68
CA PRO A 59 14.85 -5.95 10.67
C PRO A 59 14.83 -4.91 9.55
N GLU A 60 14.28 -5.26 8.39
CA GLU A 60 14.28 -4.34 7.26
C GLU A 60 13.19 -3.24 7.40
N ALA A 61 12.25 -3.37 8.35
CA ALA A 61 11.41 -2.25 8.78
C ALA A 61 12.24 -1.21 9.57
N ASP A 62 13.14 -1.67 10.44
CA ASP A 62 14.04 -0.78 11.18
C ASP A 62 15.02 -0.06 10.25
N GLU A 63 15.51 -0.75 9.21
CA GLU A 63 16.35 -0.16 8.16
C GLU A 63 15.62 0.92 7.35
N GLU A 64 14.37 0.65 6.94
CA GLU A 64 13.52 1.64 6.27
C GLU A 64 13.31 2.89 7.12
N LEU A 65 13.09 2.73 8.43
CA LEU A 65 12.94 3.86 9.36
C LEU A 65 14.25 4.61 9.56
N ALA A 66 15.38 3.90 9.69
CA ALA A 66 16.70 4.51 9.82
C ALA A 66 17.11 5.30 8.57
N ALA A 67 16.63 4.91 7.39
CA ALA A 67 16.85 5.63 6.14
C ALA A 67 16.16 7.01 6.10
N LEU A 68 15.23 7.32 7.02
CA LEU A 68 14.57 8.62 7.05
C LEU A 68 15.49 9.77 7.50
N ASP A 69 16.45 9.49 8.38
CA ASP A 69 17.42 10.49 8.84
C ASP A 69 18.26 11.07 7.69
N PRO A 70 18.97 10.27 6.86
CA PRO A 70 19.71 10.80 5.72
C PRO A 70 18.79 11.35 4.63
N LEU A 71 17.57 10.80 4.46
CA LEU A 71 16.58 11.38 3.55
C LEU A 71 16.23 12.81 3.95
N ALA A 72 16.07 13.09 5.24
CA ALA A 72 15.67 14.41 5.73
C ALA A 72 16.67 15.52 5.37
N GLU A 73 17.96 15.19 5.20
CA GLU A 73 19.02 16.13 4.83
C GLU A 73 19.02 16.51 3.33
N ARG A 74 18.27 15.78 2.49
CA ARG A 74 18.18 16.05 1.04
C ARG A 74 17.26 17.24 0.72
N PRO A 75 17.42 17.87 -0.47
CA PRO A 75 16.46 18.85 -0.97
C PRO A 75 15.02 18.34 -0.99
N ALA A 76 14.04 19.22 -0.77
CA ALA A 76 12.62 18.86 -0.72
C ALA A 76 12.15 18.08 -1.95
N GLU A 77 12.65 18.46 -3.13
CA GLU A 77 12.26 17.83 -4.38
C GLU A 77 12.74 16.39 -4.51
N GLU A 78 14.02 16.15 -4.22
CA GLU A 78 14.61 14.80 -4.22
C GLU A 78 13.97 13.90 -3.15
N ARG A 79 13.60 14.49 -2.00
CA ARG A 79 12.87 13.76 -0.96
C ARG A 79 11.50 13.32 -1.43
N GLU A 80 10.76 14.20 -2.10
CA GLU A 80 9.45 13.88 -2.64
C GLU A 80 9.52 12.74 -3.65
N GLU A 81 10.49 12.78 -4.57
CA GLU A 81 10.70 11.75 -5.57
C GLU A 81 11.04 10.40 -4.92
N ALA A 82 11.97 10.40 -3.96
CA ALA A 82 12.32 9.19 -3.20
C ALA A 82 11.11 8.60 -2.45
N LEU A 83 10.26 9.43 -1.85
CA LEU A 83 9.04 8.98 -1.16
C LEU A 83 7.96 8.49 -2.12
N LEU A 84 7.84 9.07 -3.32
CA LEU A 84 6.92 8.61 -4.35
C LEU A 84 7.33 7.22 -4.86
N HIS A 85 8.63 7.01 -5.12
CA HIS A 85 9.16 5.68 -5.41
C HIS A 85 9.06 4.74 -4.20
N GLY A 86 9.17 5.30 -2.99
CA GLY A 86 8.78 4.71 -1.70
C GLY A 86 7.43 3.99 -1.78
N SER A 87 6.40 4.78 -2.06
CA SER A 87 5.00 4.37 -2.13
C SER A 87 4.75 3.37 -3.27
N LEU A 88 5.40 3.57 -4.43
CA LEU A 88 5.23 2.69 -5.60
C LEU A 88 5.72 1.25 -5.37
N TRP A 89 6.92 1.08 -4.81
CA TRP A 89 7.53 -0.25 -4.69
C TRP A 89 7.21 -0.95 -3.38
N GLY A 90 6.69 -0.22 -2.39
CA GLY A 90 6.29 -0.79 -1.11
C GLY A 90 7.42 -1.59 -0.45
N ASN A 91 7.10 -2.83 -0.07
CA ASN A 91 8.01 -3.79 0.56
C ASN A 91 9.00 -4.49 -0.40
N ARG A 92 8.95 -4.21 -1.71
CA ARG A 92 9.83 -4.84 -2.71
C ARG A 92 11.19 -4.18 -2.84
N ALA A 93 11.38 -2.99 -2.30
CA ALA A 93 12.64 -2.26 -2.36
C ALA A 93 12.94 -1.63 -1.00
N ASP A 94 14.14 -1.82 -0.46
CA ASP A 94 14.57 -1.09 0.73
C ASP A 94 14.59 0.43 0.43
N LEU A 95 14.10 1.26 1.35
CA LEU A 95 14.18 2.72 1.23
C LEU A 95 15.65 3.18 1.21
N GLY A 96 16.56 2.49 1.89
CA GLY A 96 18.00 2.71 1.83
C GLY A 96 18.59 2.46 0.43
N PHE A 97 18.13 1.42 -0.26
CA PHE A 97 18.51 1.16 -1.66
C PHE A 97 17.98 2.25 -2.61
N ARG A 98 16.79 2.78 -2.33
CA ARG A 98 16.14 3.84 -3.12
C ARG A 98 16.76 5.23 -2.90
N LEU A 99 17.34 5.48 -1.72
CA LEU A 99 18.15 6.67 -1.46
C LEU A 99 19.43 6.71 -2.30
N ALA A 100 20.09 5.56 -2.44
CA ALA A 100 21.27 5.42 -3.29
C ALA A 100 20.92 5.53 -4.79
N ALA A 101 19.72 5.10 -5.19
CA ALA A 101 19.21 5.24 -6.55
C ALA A 101 19.00 6.70 -6.99
N ALA A 102 18.68 7.60 -6.05
CA ALA A 102 18.56 9.03 -6.34
C ALA A 102 19.92 9.75 -6.48
N ASP A 103 21.05 9.04 -6.37
CA ASP A 103 22.40 9.53 -6.71
C ASP A 103 22.92 8.97 -8.05
N GLY A 104 22.15 8.12 -8.74
CA GLY A 104 22.48 7.59 -10.07
C GLY A 104 21.55 6.45 -10.49
N GLU A 105 21.10 6.48 -11.75
CA GLU A 105 20.16 5.54 -12.40
C GLU A 105 20.23 4.11 -11.82
N SER A 106 19.31 3.80 -10.90
CA SER A 106 19.12 2.41 -10.48
C SER A 106 18.33 1.64 -11.53
N ASP A 107 18.67 0.37 -11.72
CA ASP A 107 17.93 -0.61 -12.52
C ASP A 107 16.42 -0.69 -12.18
N ILE A 108 15.98 -0.17 -11.02
CA ILE A 108 14.58 -0.18 -10.58
C ILE A 108 13.72 0.82 -11.37
N VAL A 109 14.25 1.99 -11.76
CA VAL A 109 13.53 2.91 -12.66
C VAL A 109 13.38 2.28 -14.04
N ALA A 110 14.34 1.44 -14.45
CA ALA A 110 14.28 0.70 -15.71
C ALA A 110 13.18 -0.38 -15.74
N GLU A 111 12.67 -0.82 -14.58
CA GLU A 111 11.52 -1.75 -14.51
C GLU A 111 10.17 -1.06 -14.76
N LEU A 112 10.10 0.28 -14.70
CA LEU A 112 8.87 1.00 -14.99
C LEU A 112 8.58 1.03 -16.49
N VAL A 113 7.61 0.22 -16.91
CA VAL A 113 7.13 0.20 -18.30
C VAL A 113 6.37 1.48 -18.70
N ALA A 114 5.87 2.24 -17.71
CA ALA A 114 5.23 3.54 -17.88
C ALA A 114 5.48 4.39 -16.63
N ASN A 115 5.88 5.65 -16.83
CA ASN A 115 6.19 6.58 -15.75
C ASN A 115 5.54 7.96 -16.00
N ASP A 116 4.43 8.21 -15.30
CA ASP A 116 3.72 9.51 -15.28
C ASP A 116 4.01 10.30 -13.99
N GLY A 117 5.14 10.03 -13.32
CA GLY A 117 5.49 10.64 -12.03
C GLY A 117 5.55 12.16 -12.06
N GLU A 118 6.13 12.75 -13.11
CA GLU A 118 6.17 14.22 -13.29
C GLU A 118 4.75 14.80 -13.43
N SER A 119 3.91 14.17 -14.27
CA SER A 119 2.51 14.55 -14.45
C SER A 119 1.75 14.50 -13.12
N LEU A 120 1.92 13.44 -12.33
CA LEU A 120 1.32 13.32 -11.01
C LEU A 120 1.81 14.41 -10.05
N ARG A 121 3.13 14.64 -9.96
CA ARG A 121 3.72 15.67 -9.08
C ARG A 121 3.27 17.09 -9.44
N SER A 122 2.95 17.35 -10.71
CA SER A 122 2.39 18.64 -11.13
C SER A 122 0.99 18.92 -10.55
N LEU A 123 0.24 17.88 -10.17
CA LEU A 123 -1.11 17.99 -9.61
C LEU A 123 -1.12 18.32 -8.11
N PHE A 124 0.01 18.21 -7.41
CA PHE A 124 0.09 18.53 -5.99
C PHE A 124 0.17 20.05 -5.77
N ALA A 125 -0.98 20.71 -5.89
CA ALA A 125 -1.16 22.16 -5.83
C ALA A 125 -2.14 22.60 -4.71
N GLY A 126 -2.05 21.98 -3.53
CA GLY A 126 -2.83 22.35 -2.33
C GLY A 126 -4.22 21.70 -2.21
N GLY A 127 -4.54 20.73 -3.08
CA GLY A 127 -5.82 20.02 -3.10
C GLY A 127 -5.97 18.91 -2.05
N THR A 128 -6.95 18.01 -2.26
CA THR A 128 -7.09 16.78 -1.46
C THR A 128 -6.43 15.62 -2.19
N LEU A 129 -5.50 14.93 -1.53
CA LEU A 129 -4.99 13.64 -1.96
C LEU A 129 -5.92 12.53 -1.46
N CYS A 130 -6.42 11.69 -2.36
CA CYS A 130 -7.14 10.47 -2.00
C CYS A 130 -6.23 9.28 -2.32
N LEU A 131 -5.71 8.62 -1.29
CA LEU A 131 -4.89 7.41 -1.41
C LEU A 131 -5.76 6.19 -1.11
N VAL A 132 -5.81 5.23 -2.04
CA VAL A 132 -6.46 3.94 -1.85
C VAL A 132 -5.37 2.93 -1.51
N ALA A 133 -5.28 2.55 -0.24
CA ALA A 133 -4.22 1.68 0.25
C ALA A 133 -4.40 0.25 -0.24
N ASP A 134 -3.29 -0.44 -0.48
CA ASP A 134 -3.31 -1.87 -0.81
C ASP A 134 -2.95 -2.74 0.40
N ASN A 135 -1.66 -2.84 0.73
CA ASN A 135 -1.19 -3.64 1.86
C ASN A 135 -1.02 -2.82 3.14
N SER A 136 -1.07 -3.54 4.26
CA SER A 136 -0.69 -3.02 5.57
C SER A 136 0.78 -3.32 5.87
N GLY A 137 1.22 -3.04 7.10
CA GLY A 137 2.58 -3.40 7.50
C GLY A 137 3.59 -2.45 6.88
N ARG A 138 4.70 -2.99 6.38
CA ARG A 138 5.81 -2.19 5.85
C ARG A 138 5.45 -1.41 4.61
N GLU A 139 4.59 -1.94 3.75
CA GLU A 139 4.17 -1.24 2.52
C GLU A 139 3.40 0.06 2.80
N LEU A 140 2.68 0.13 3.93
CA LEU A 140 1.93 1.33 4.30
C LEU A 140 2.84 2.46 4.82
N ILE A 141 4.05 2.13 5.30
CA ILE A 141 4.99 3.12 5.85
C ILE A 141 5.36 4.20 4.81
N PRO A 142 5.84 3.86 3.60
CA PRO A 142 6.19 4.87 2.61
C PRO A 142 4.98 5.68 2.11
N ASP A 143 3.78 5.10 2.05
CA ASP A 143 2.55 5.85 1.75
C ASP A 143 2.29 6.95 2.78
N LEU A 144 2.41 6.60 4.06
CA LEU A 144 2.23 7.54 5.17
C LEU A 144 3.31 8.63 5.18
N LEU A 145 4.55 8.28 4.87
CA LEU A 145 5.65 9.24 4.76
C LEU A 145 5.46 10.19 3.58
N LEU A 146 5.00 9.69 2.42
CA LEU A 146 4.64 10.54 1.28
C LEU A 146 3.50 11.50 1.65
N ILE A 147 2.45 11.00 2.30
CA ILE A 147 1.34 11.84 2.78
C ILE A 147 1.85 12.93 3.74
N ASP A 148 2.68 12.57 4.72
CA ASP A 148 3.24 13.51 5.68
C ASP A 148 4.07 14.59 4.98
N HIS A 149 4.97 14.20 4.08
CA HIS A 149 5.79 15.11 3.28
C HIS A 149 4.94 16.11 2.50
N LEU A 150 3.92 15.63 1.78
CA LEU A 150 3.05 16.48 0.97
C LEU A 150 2.23 17.45 1.82
N LEU A 151 1.77 17.03 3.00
CA LEU A 151 1.06 17.90 3.95
C LEU A 151 2.01 18.93 4.58
N HIS A 152 3.19 18.50 5.02
CA HIS A 152 4.20 19.35 5.65
C HIS A 152 4.62 20.50 4.72
N HIS A 153 4.84 20.19 3.44
CA HIS A 153 5.21 21.16 2.41
C HIS A 153 4.01 21.88 1.77
N ARG A 154 2.77 21.63 2.25
CA ARG A 154 1.52 22.21 1.73
C ARG A 154 1.29 21.95 0.23
N ARG A 155 1.92 20.91 -0.30
CA ARG A 155 1.69 20.37 -1.65
C ARG A 155 0.27 19.81 -1.76
N VAL A 156 -0.28 19.35 -0.64
CA VAL A 156 -1.71 19.01 -0.48
C VAL A 156 -2.24 19.65 0.80
N GLY A 157 -3.50 20.06 0.79
CA GLY A 157 -4.17 20.65 1.96
C GLY A 157 -4.86 19.62 2.84
N ARG A 158 -5.12 18.41 2.30
CA ARG A 158 -5.78 17.31 2.99
C ARG A 158 -5.37 15.98 2.36
N ALA A 159 -5.25 14.94 3.18
CA ALA A 159 -5.13 13.56 2.71
C ALA A 159 -6.31 12.72 3.21
N LEU A 160 -6.81 11.83 2.37
CA LEU A 160 -7.83 10.83 2.65
C LEU A 160 -7.26 9.45 2.35
N LEU A 161 -7.10 8.63 3.39
CA LEU A 161 -6.62 7.26 3.27
C LEU A 161 -7.81 6.30 3.29
N HIS A 162 -8.03 5.61 2.17
CA HIS A 162 -9.06 4.58 2.04
C HIS A 162 -8.45 3.20 2.28
N VAL A 163 -8.90 2.52 3.33
CA VAL A 163 -8.48 1.16 3.69
C VAL A 163 -9.62 0.16 3.50
N LYS A 164 -9.28 -1.12 3.39
CA LYS A 164 -10.26 -2.21 3.28
C LYS A 164 -11.08 -2.32 4.60
N PRO A 165 -12.41 -2.46 4.55
CA PRO A 165 -13.27 -2.44 5.73
C PRO A 165 -13.19 -3.71 6.60
N TYR A 166 -12.65 -4.79 6.05
CA TYR A 166 -12.38 -6.06 6.71
C TYR A 166 -11.10 -6.66 6.09
N PRO A 167 -10.47 -7.63 6.78
CA PRO A 167 -9.21 -8.23 6.34
C PRO A 167 -9.27 -8.97 5.02
#